data_AF-A0A410X075-F1
#
_entry.id   AF-A0A410X075-F1
#
_cell.length_a   1.000
_cell.length_b   1.000
_cell.length_c   1.000
_cell.angle_alpha   90.00
_cell.angle_beta   90.00
_cell.angle_gamma   90.00
#
_symmetry.space_group_name_H-M   'P 1'
#
loop_
_entity.id
_entity.type
_entity.pdbx_description
1 polymer ?
#
loop_
_entity_poly.entity_id
_entity_poly.type
_entity_poly.pdbx_seq_one_letter_code
_entity_poly.pdbx_strand_id
1 'polypeptide(L)'
;MNWETVINLIDSSFIVVVAACWVVGYVLKSTPRFPDWLIPYAVGVFAITFTVWTEGFSPANVLQGVLCAAAAVYGDQLTKQVKKGVGKNADS
;
A
#
# COMPACT_ATOMS: atom_id res chain seq x y z
N MET A 1 21.32 -2.23 -18.85
CA MET A 1 20.14 -2.44 -17.98
C MET A 1 18.95 -2.58 -18.91
N ASN A 2 18.52 -3.81 -19.19
CA ASN A 2 17.50 -4.06 -20.20
C ASN A 2 16.13 -3.73 -19.61
N TRP A 3 15.26 -3.14 -20.43
CA TRP A 3 13.90 -2.77 -20.05
C TRP A 3 13.10 -3.96 -19.48
N GLU A 4 13.40 -5.16 -19.95
CA GLU A 4 12.81 -6.40 -19.45
C GLU A 4 13.16 -6.72 -18.00
N THR A 5 14.31 -6.27 -17.49
CA THR A 5 14.68 -6.46 -16.09
C THR A 5 13.81 -5.60 -15.16
N VAL A 6 13.36 -4.44 -15.63
CA VAL A 6 12.49 -3.53 -14.86
C VAL A 6 11.07 -4.08 -14.74
N ILE A 7 10.56 -4.71 -15.81
CA ILE A 7 9.22 -5.31 -15.80
C ILE A 7 9.21 -6.65 -15.05
N ASN A 8 10.26 -7.47 -15.17
CA ASN A 8 10.37 -8.72 -14.40
C ASN A 8 10.61 -8.48 -12.89
N LEU A 9 11.02 -7.28 -12.48
CA LEU A 9 10.99 -6.87 -11.07
C LEU A 9 9.56 -6.62 -10.55
N ILE A 10 8.56 -6.50 -11.42
CA ILE A 10 7.14 -6.47 -11.03
C ILE A 10 6.64 -7.92 -11.06
N ASP A 11 7.06 -8.69 -10.07
CA ASP A 11 6.60 -10.07 -9.89
C ASP A 11 5.14 -10.07 -9.38
N SER A 12 4.38 -11.13 -9.68
CA SER A 12 2.97 -11.28 -9.25
C SER A 12 2.81 -11.17 -7.72
N SER A 13 3.88 -11.52 -6.99
CA SER A 13 4.03 -11.36 -5.54
C SER A 13 3.68 -9.93 -5.05
N PHE A 14 3.97 -8.91 -5.87
CA PHE A 14 3.74 -7.51 -5.53
C PHE A 14 2.26 -7.16 -5.36
N ILE A 15 1.39 -7.70 -6.21
CA ILE A 15 -0.05 -7.44 -6.17
C ILE A 15 -0.65 -8.06 -4.90
N VAL A 16 -0.16 -9.24 -4.50
CA VAL A 16 -0.58 -9.91 -3.27
C VAL A 16 -0.16 -9.12 -2.03
N VAL A 17 1.06 -8.58 -2.01
CA VAL A 17 1.55 -7.73 -0.90
C VAL A 17 0.75 -6.43 -0.80
N VAL A 18 0.43 -5.78 -1.93
CA VAL A 18 -0.44 -4.59 -1.94
C VAL A 18 -1.82 -4.91 -1.38
N ALA A 19 -2.44 -6.01 -1.82
CA ALA A 19 -3.75 -6.44 -1.33
C ALA A 19 -3.72 -6.73 0.19
N ALA A 20 -2.68 -7.40 0.68
CA ALA A 20 -2.48 -7.64 2.10
C ALA A 20 -2.31 -6.34 2.89
N CYS A 21 -1.51 -5.40 2.38
CA CYS A 21 -1.35 -4.07 2.98
C CYS A 21 -2.66 -3.29 3.05
N TRP A 22 -3.53 -3.47 2.06
CA TRP A 22 -4.84 -2.83 2.02
C TRP A 22 -5.79 -3.39 3.08
N VAL A 23 -5.81 -4.72 3.28
CA VAL A 23 -6.55 -5.38 4.36
C VAL A 23 -6.05 -4.89 5.72
N VAL A 24 -4.73 -4.86 5.94
CA VAL A 24 -4.13 -4.38 7.19
C VAL A 24 -4.50 -2.91 7.46
N GLY A 25 -4.39 -2.04 6.45
CA GLY A 25 -4.78 -0.64 6.56
C GLY A 25 -6.27 -0.47 6.91
N TYR A 26 -7.14 -1.29 6.32
CA TYR A 26 -8.57 -1.28 6.61
C TYR A 26 -8.89 -1.76 8.03
N VAL A 27 -8.20 -2.80 8.51
CA VAL A 27 -8.34 -3.33 9.88
C VAL A 27 -7.86 -2.30 10.91
N LEU A 28 -6.71 -1.67 10.69
CA LEU A 28 -6.20 -0.60 11.57
C LEU A 28 -7.18 0.57 11.66
N LYS A 29 -7.77 0.96 10.53
CA LYS A 29 -8.75 2.04 10.45
C LYS A 29 -10.08 1.71 11.13
N SER A 30 -10.46 0.43 11.17
CA SER A 30 -11.63 -0.04 11.93
C SER A 30 -11.38 -0.07 13.44
N THR A 31 -10.14 0.16 13.90
CA THR A 31 -9.80 0.16 15.32
C THR A 31 -10.10 1.56 15.91
N PRO A 32 -11.10 1.69 16.81
CA PRO A 32 -11.65 2.98 17.24
C PRO A 32 -10.70 3.90 18.03
N ARG A 33 -9.49 3.43 18.35
CA ARG A 33 -8.47 4.17 19.11
C ARG A 33 -7.18 4.43 18.32
N PHE A 34 -7.10 4.01 17.06
CA PHE A 34 -5.89 4.16 16.26
C PHE A 34 -5.88 5.51 15.53
N PRO A 35 -4.85 6.36 15.72
CA PRO A 35 -4.76 7.64 15.04
C PRO A 35 -4.46 7.46 13.55
N ASP A 36 -5.21 8.14 12.68
CA ASP A 36 -5.08 8.07 11.22
C ASP A 36 -3.67 8.39 10.71
N TRP A 37 -2.92 9.27 11.41
CA TRP A 37 -1.54 9.60 11.06
C TRP A 37 -0.56 8.45 11.28
N LEU A 38 -0.91 7.45 12.10
CA LEU A 38 -0.07 6.28 12.36
C LEU A 38 -0.27 5.17 11.31
N ILE A 39 -1.37 5.22 10.54
CA ILE A 39 -1.69 4.21 9.52
C ILE A 39 -0.56 4.10 8.46
N PRO A 40 -0.04 5.20 7.87
CA PRO A 40 1.05 5.11 6.89
C PRO A 40 2.31 4.46 7.44
N TYR A 41 2.66 4.75 8.70
CA TYR A 41 3.83 4.18 9.35
C TYR A 41 3.64 2.69 9.64
N ALA A 42 2.48 2.31 10.17
CA ALA A 42 2.17 0.91 10.47
C ALA A 42 2.10 0.06 9.19
N VAL A 43 1.42 0.56 8.14
CA VAL A 43 1.35 -0.13 6.85
C VAL A 43 2.72 -0.15 6.16
N GLY A 44 3.51 0.92 6.27
CA GLY A 44 4.87 0.98 5.74
C GLY A 44 5.81 -0.03 6.36
N VAL A 45 5.87 -0.08 7.69
CA VAL A 45 6.69 -1.07 8.41
C VAL A 45 6.19 -2.48 8.10
N PHE A 46 4.87 -2.72 8.11
CA PHE A 46 4.32 -4.02 7.79
C PHE A 46 4.69 -4.46 6.37
N ALA A 47 4.50 -3.61 5.37
CA ALA A 47 4.82 -3.91 3.97
C ALA A 47 6.30 -4.26 3.79
N ILE A 48 7.21 -3.42 4.28
CA ILE A 48 8.66 -3.63 4.13
C ILE A 48 9.07 -4.93 4.83
N THR A 49 8.61 -5.14 6.06
CA THR A 49 8.96 -6.35 6.83
C THR A 49 8.42 -7.60 6.15
N PHE A 50 7.19 -7.55 5.63
CA PHE A 50 6.56 -8.68 4.96
C PHE A 50 7.25 -9.02 3.64
N THR A 51 7.58 -8.00 2.82
CA THR A 51 8.28 -8.19 1.53
C THR A 51 9.68 -8.77 1.74
N VAL A 52 10.41 -8.27 2.76
CA VAL A 52 11.72 -8.81 3.14
C VAL A 52 11.61 -10.24 3.70
N TRP A 53 10.53 -10.55 4.42
CA TRP A 53 10.32 -11.88 4.99
C TRP A 53 9.94 -12.92 3.93
N THR A 54 9.18 -12.55 2.90
CA THR A 54 8.75 -13.46 1.83
C THR A 54 9.81 -13.65 0.74
N GLU A 55 10.45 -12.56 0.29
CA GLU A 55 11.36 -12.56 -0.87
C GLU A 55 12.86 -12.48 -0.47
N GLY A 56 13.15 -12.30 0.82
CA GLY A 56 14.50 -12.17 1.36
C GLY A 56 15.02 -10.73 1.45
N PHE A 57 16.16 -10.55 2.12
CA PHE A 57 16.78 -9.23 2.35
C PHE A 57 17.56 -8.78 1.12
N SER A 58 16.91 -8.02 0.23
CA SER A 58 17.50 -7.41 -0.95
C SER A 58 17.09 -5.93 -1.05
N PRO A 59 17.97 -5.02 -1.54
CA PRO A 59 17.62 -3.63 -1.78
C PRO A 59 16.42 -3.47 -2.72
N ALA A 60 16.25 -4.38 -3.68
CA ALA A 60 15.09 -4.41 -4.55
C ALA A 60 13.81 -4.64 -3.72
N ASN A 61 13.78 -5.69 -2.90
CA ASN A 61 12.62 -6.07 -2.09
C ASN A 61 12.22 -5.00 -1.05
N VAL A 62 13.19 -4.25 -0.54
CA VAL A 62 12.90 -3.09 0.33
C VAL A 62 12.20 -1.99 -0.45
N LEU A 63 12.71 -1.64 -1.64
CA LEU A 63 12.09 -0.63 -2.51
C LEU A 63 10.68 -1.07 -2.94
N GLN A 64 10.52 -2.36 -3.25
CA GLN A 64 9.24 -2.99 -3.56
C GLN A 64 8.23 -2.80 -2.40
N GLY A 65 8.62 -3.13 -1.17
CA GLY A 65 7.78 -2.95 0.01
C GLY A 65 7.37 -1.49 0.27
N VAL A 66 8.28 -0.53 0.02
CA VAL A 66 7.98 0.91 0.13
C VAL A 66 6.94 1.35 -0.90
N LEU A 67 7.09 0.91 -2.15
CA LEU A 67 6.13 1.20 -3.22
C LEU A 67 4.76 0.57 -2.95
N CYS A 68 4.71 -0.66 -2.43
CA CYS A 68 3.48 -1.31 -1.97
C CYS A 68 2.77 -0.49 -0.89
N ALA A 69 3.51 -0.06 0.13
CA ALA A 69 2.98 0.75 1.21
C ALA A 69 2.43 2.09 0.70
N ALA A 70 3.18 2.76 -0.17
CA ALA A 70 2.75 4.01 -0.79
C ALA A 70 1.45 3.81 -1.58
N ALA A 71 1.37 2.79 -2.44
CA ALA A 71 0.18 2.47 -3.21
C ALA A 71 -1.04 2.18 -2.31
N ALA A 72 -0.86 1.43 -1.21
CA ALA A 72 -1.93 1.14 -0.26
C ALA A 72 -2.44 2.40 0.47
N VAL A 73 -1.53 3.27 0.91
CA VAL A 73 -1.87 4.51 1.64
C VAL A 73 -2.51 5.55 0.72
N TYR A 74 -1.92 5.80 -0.45
CA TYR A 74 -2.47 6.73 -1.44
C TYR A 74 -3.77 6.20 -2.04
N GLY A 75 -3.91 4.88 -2.22
CA GLY A 75 -5.15 4.24 -2.63
C GLY A 75 -6.32 4.55 -1.67
N ASP A 76 -6.12 4.40 -0.35
CA ASP A 76 -7.17 4.76 0.63
C ASP A 76 -7.53 6.27 0.56
N GLN A 77 -6.55 7.15 0.34
CA GLN A 77 -6.82 8.57 0.17
C GLN A 77 -7.58 8.87 -1.13
N LEU A 78 -7.22 8.24 -2.25
CA LEU A 78 -7.92 8.40 -3.53
C LEU A 78 -9.37 7.94 -3.44
N THR A 79 -9.64 6.78 -2.82
CA THR A 79 -11.02 6.30 -2.63
C THR A 79 -11.87 7.27 -1.78
N LYS A 80 -11.28 7.87 -0.74
CA LYS A 80 -11.92 8.93 0.07
C LYS A 80 -12.18 10.19 -0.76
N GLN A 81 -11.23 10.61 -1.59
CA GLN A 81 -11.37 11.78 -2.46
C GLN A 81 -12.46 11.57 -3.51
N VAL A 82 -12.50 10.40 -4.15
CA VAL A 82 -13.54 10.04 -5.13
C VAL A 82 -14.92 10.05 -4.47
N LYS A 83 -15.09 9.46 -3.29
CA LYS A 83 -16.38 9.50 -2.56
C LYS A 83 -16.83 10.92 -2.22
N LYS A 84 -15.91 11.80 -1.79
CA LYS A 84 -16.22 13.21 -1.54
C LYS A 84 -16.56 13.97 -2.82
N GLY A 85 -15.85 13.72 -3.91
CA GLY A 85 -16.09 14.36 -5.20
C GLY A 85 -17.42 13.95 -5.85
N VAL A 86 -17.80 12.68 -5.75
CA VAL A 86 -19.09 12.18 -6.26
C VAL A 86 -20.26 12.73 -5.45
N GLY A 87 -20.14 12.79 -4.11
CA GLY A 87 -21.19 13.36 -3.26
C GLY A 87 -21.49 14.82 -3.61
N LYS A 88 -20.44 15.64 -3.77
CA LYS A 88 -20.58 17.08 -4.03
C LYS A 88 -21.25 17.44 -5.38
N ASN A 89 -21.30 16.51 -6.34
CA ASN A 89 -21.95 16.70 -7.64
C ASN A 89 -23.42 16.24 -7.68
N ALA A 90 -23.92 15.58 -6.62
CA ALA A 90 -25.33 15.17 -6.53
C ALA A 90 -26.22 16.26 -5.88
N ASP A 91 -25.59 17.32 -5.35
CA ASP A 91 -26.24 18.42 -4.63
C ASP A 91 -26.27 19.75 -5.44
N SER A 92 -25.87 19.72 -6.73
CA SER A 92 -25.81 20.89 -7.63
C SER A 92 -26.93 20.90 -8.67
#